data_AF-A0A0V0JCR8-F1
#
_entry.id   AF-A0A0V0JCR8-F1
#
_cell.length_a   1.000
_cell.length_b   1.000
_cell.length_c   1.000
_cell.angle_alpha   90.00
_cell.angle_beta   90.00
_cell.angle_gamma   90.00
#
_symmetry.space_group_name_H-M   'P 1'
#
loop_
_entity.id
_entity.type
_entity.pdbx_description
1 polymer ?
#
loop_
_entity_poly.entity_id
_entity_poly.type
_entity_poly.pdbx_seq_one_letter_code
_entity_poly.pdbx_strand_id
1 'polypeptide(L)'
;FPADESILPLLFANADTRHSVVSASDRQLHILDRLVDWEDEALLTHIFDWFLGRRREFDPKGRSEPRRPLNPQVRVRLGTFLLRSRLTLVGPLAPDLIEAAVLSLRAVSSQNETVAPAVAAAATPTATSATNAACTAAPPPPPPPIPNPSMCTAHANNCPSAASAALEQQQQQQTSAISATNATDSSSDQTESPGATAASNQQRCGQSVASRIQQRRLAELGLNFLNHFLDNAISIPTTTSIRALRGLINFVYENTSDDFVPSRARGFELLSRFLAREPDYLLKDPGQLPRLFDVLSEDIAPDLKTAAAHCLRRLAVTFQEAQRLNHPALRSQLVKLERLLYENMERSDPLSRLVAVNFAGVIYPPDHIPTRYLILQALGDKDARVRAEARNAFSIFLDPNVANDIVYGRVKLPSFVEFVNHDTQHSRKNPFIDVERLIPVVQFIR
;
A
#
# COMPACT_ATOMS: atom_id res chain seq x y z
N PHE A 1 22.35 -33.47 6.61
CA PHE A 1 22.54 -32.14 6.00
C PHE A 1 22.45 -31.10 7.10
N PRO A 2 23.23 -30.01 7.00
CA PRO A 2 23.06 -28.83 7.86
C PRO A 2 21.59 -28.36 7.90
N ALA A 3 21.15 -27.80 9.03
CA ALA A 3 19.75 -27.44 9.24
C ALA A 3 19.29 -26.29 8.33
N ASP A 4 20.17 -25.32 8.13
CA ASP A 4 20.13 -24.17 7.21
C ASP A 4 20.01 -24.58 5.73
N GLU A 5 20.69 -25.65 5.30
CA GLU A 5 20.52 -26.18 3.93
C GLU A 5 19.22 -26.97 3.78
N SER A 6 18.77 -27.62 4.86
CA SER A 6 17.61 -28.51 4.85
C SER A 6 16.27 -27.78 5.00
N ILE A 7 16.26 -26.59 5.60
CA ILE A 7 15.03 -25.82 5.86
C ILE A 7 14.41 -25.27 4.57
N LEU A 8 15.23 -24.83 3.60
CA LEU A 8 14.74 -24.24 2.36
C LEU A 8 13.80 -25.18 1.56
N PRO A 9 14.20 -26.44 1.24
CA PRO A 9 13.28 -27.39 0.59
C PRO A 9 11.99 -27.62 1.36
N LEU A 10 12.04 -27.66 2.70
CA LEU A 10 10.85 -27.86 3.53
C LEU A 10 9.92 -26.65 3.53
N LEU A 11 10.45 -25.43 3.46
CA LEU A 11 9.65 -24.21 3.28
C LEU A 11 8.87 -24.24 1.96
N PHE A 12 9.50 -24.69 0.87
CA PHE A 12 8.81 -24.89 -0.41
C PHE A 12 7.77 -26.00 -0.33
N ALA A 13 8.07 -27.12 0.32
CA ALA A 13 7.13 -28.21 0.52
C ALA A 13 5.92 -27.81 1.40
N ASN A 14 6.12 -26.92 2.38
CA ASN A 14 5.05 -26.37 3.22
C ASN A 14 4.11 -25.43 2.43
N ALA A 15 4.57 -24.93 1.29
CA ALA A 15 3.78 -24.13 0.37
C ALA A 15 3.17 -24.94 -0.79
N ASP A 16 3.32 -26.26 -0.81
CA ASP A 16 2.74 -27.15 -1.83
C ASP A 16 1.19 -27.13 -1.79
N THR A 17 0.55 -27.57 -2.87
CA THR A 17 -0.92 -27.68 -2.94
C THR A 17 -1.43 -29.00 -2.37
N ARG A 18 -0.57 -30.01 -2.25
CA ARG A 18 -0.92 -31.34 -1.74
C ARG A 18 -0.84 -31.38 -0.22
N HIS A 19 -1.98 -31.66 0.42
CA HIS A 19 -2.08 -31.74 1.89
C HIS A 19 -1.07 -32.70 2.53
N SER A 20 -0.78 -33.85 1.91
CA SER A 20 0.18 -34.83 2.45
C SER A 20 1.61 -34.28 2.50
N VAL A 21 2.02 -33.52 1.48
CA VAL A 21 3.34 -32.87 1.41
C VAL A 21 3.44 -31.74 2.43
N VAL A 22 2.39 -30.93 2.54
CA VAL A 22 2.31 -29.86 3.55
C VAL A 22 2.36 -30.45 4.96
N SER A 23 1.56 -31.46 5.27
CA SER A 23 1.53 -32.08 6.60
C SER A 23 2.87 -32.76 6.97
N ALA A 24 3.53 -33.42 6.01
CA ALA A 24 4.83 -34.04 6.24
C ALA A 24 5.93 -32.99 6.46
N SER A 25 5.94 -31.94 5.63
CA SER A 25 6.90 -30.84 5.76
C SER A 25 6.70 -30.05 7.04
N ASP A 26 5.46 -29.74 7.43
CA ASP A 26 5.14 -28.97 8.64
C ASP A 26 5.68 -29.63 9.92
N ARG A 27 5.56 -30.96 10.03
CA ARG A 27 6.14 -31.73 11.14
C ARG A 27 7.66 -31.57 11.21
N GLN A 28 8.35 -31.64 10.08
CA GLN A 28 9.81 -31.48 10.02
C GLN A 28 10.24 -30.03 10.22
N LEU A 29 9.43 -29.09 9.71
CA LEU A 29 9.67 -27.66 9.83
C LEU A 29 9.66 -27.28 11.31
N HIS A 30 8.70 -27.74 12.10
CA HIS A 30 8.68 -27.46 13.55
C HIS A 30 9.93 -27.92 14.31
N ILE A 31 10.59 -28.98 13.83
CA ILE A 31 11.83 -29.47 14.42
C ILE A 31 13.00 -28.59 13.99
N LEU A 32 13.17 -28.38 12.68
CA LEU A 32 14.28 -27.57 12.16
C LEU A 32 14.15 -26.09 12.52
N ASP A 33 12.94 -25.55 12.66
CA ASP A 33 12.67 -24.16 13.02
C ASP A 33 13.29 -23.77 14.37
N ARG A 34 13.51 -24.73 15.27
CA ARG A 34 14.19 -24.52 16.56
C ARG A 34 15.71 -24.61 16.48
N LEU A 35 16.23 -25.18 15.40
CA LEU A 35 17.66 -25.44 15.19
C LEU A 35 18.28 -24.46 14.20
N VAL A 36 17.47 -23.88 13.32
CA VAL A 36 17.89 -22.88 12.34
C VAL A 36 18.08 -21.53 13.04
N ASP A 37 19.21 -20.91 12.77
CA ASP A 37 19.44 -19.52 13.13
C ASP A 37 18.75 -18.61 12.09
N TRP A 38 17.63 -17.98 12.50
CA TRP A 38 16.93 -17.03 11.64
C TRP A 38 17.65 -15.69 11.52
N GLU A 39 18.73 -15.47 12.26
CA GLU A 39 19.62 -14.32 12.09
C GLU A 39 20.86 -14.66 11.25
N ASP A 40 20.82 -15.74 10.47
CA ASP A 40 21.84 -16.00 9.45
C ASP A 40 21.56 -15.18 8.17
N GLU A 41 22.47 -14.25 7.85
CA GLU A 41 22.39 -13.39 6.67
C GLU A 41 22.40 -14.18 5.36
N ALA A 42 23.15 -15.28 5.27
CA ALA A 42 23.25 -16.09 4.05
C ALA A 42 21.92 -16.79 3.76
N LEU A 43 21.31 -17.41 4.77
CA LEU A 43 19.99 -18.02 4.68
C LEU A 43 18.92 -16.98 4.27
N LEU A 44 18.90 -15.81 4.92
CA LEU A 44 17.92 -14.76 4.60
C LEU A 44 18.09 -14.23 3.17
N THR A 45 19.33 -14.02 2.73
CA THR A 45 19.66 -13.61 1.36
C THR A 45 19.12 -14.63 0.36
N HIS A 46 19.34 -15.92 0.60
CA HIS A 46 18.77 -16.98 -0.23
C HIS A 46 17.24 -16.93 -0.27
N ILE A 47 16.57 -16.74 0.88
CA ILE A 47 15.11 -16.60 0.93
C ILE A 47 14.65 -15.38 0.10
N PHE A 48 15.32 -14.24 0.22
CA PHE A 48 15.01 -13.05 -0.57
C PHE A 48 15.22 -13.26 -2.07
N ASP A 49 16.32 -13.89 -2.48
CA ASP A 49 16.58 -14.18 -3.89
C ASP A 49 15.48 -15.02 -4.51
N TRP A 50 15.01 -16.04 -3.79
CA TRP A 50 13.86 -16.83 -4.19
C TRP A 50 12.57 -15.99 -4.20
N PHE A 51 12.30 -15.24 -3.15
CA PHE A 51 11.09 -14.42 -3.02
C PHE A 51 10.96 -13.39 -4.14
N LEU A 52 12.04 -12.67 -4.42
CA LEU A 52 12.12 -11.57 -5.40
C LEU A 52 12.35 -12.07 -6.83
N GLY A 53 12.74 -13.33 -7.01
CA GLY A 53 13.06 -13.88 -8.33
C GLY A 53 14.44 -13.45 -8.86
N ARG A 54 15.42 -13.23 -7.98
CA ARG A 54 16.79 -12.88 -8.37
C ARG A 54 17.50 -14.08 -9.01
N ARG A 55 18.61 -13.77 -9.70
CA ARG A 55 19.29 -14.64 -10.67
C ARG A 55 19.85 -15.91 -10.02
N ARG A 56 19.96 -17.01 -10.77
CA ARG A 56 20.80 -18.15 -10.36
C ARG A 56 22.26 -17.71 -10.47
N GLU A 57 23.04 -17.83 -9.40
CA GLU A 57 24.49 -17.73 -9.50
C GLU A 57 25.07 -18.83 -10.42
N PHE A 58 24.39 -19.99 -10.47
CA PHE A 58 24.73 -21.09 -11.36
C PHE A 58 23.48 -21.65 -12.06
N ASP A 59 23.23 -21.22 -13.30
CA ASP A 59 22.32 -21.95 -14.17
C ASP A 59 23.13 -22.91 -15.04
N PRO A 60 23.00 -24.25 -14.86
CA PRO A 60 23.75 -25.22 -15.68
C PRO A 60 23.41 -25.15 -17.18
N LYS A 61 22.38 -24.39 -17.55
CA LYS A 61 21.98 -24.12 -18.94
C LYS A 61 22.40 -22.74 -19.45
N GLY A 62 23.20 -21.99 -18.68
CA GLY A 62 23.74 -20.69 -19.07
C GLY A 62 22.69 -19.57 -19.24
N ARG A 63 21.46 -19.75 -18.73
CA ARG A 63 20.42 -18.72 -18.90
C ARG A 63 20.67 -17.57 -17.94
N SER A 64 20.78 -16.37 -18.50
CA SER A 64 21.00 -15.12 -17.75
C SER A 64 19.71 -14.45 -17.31
N GLU A 65 18.54 -14.95 -17.72
CA GLU A 65 17.24 -14.35 -17.45
C GLU A 65 16.94 -14.31 -15.93
N PRO A 66 16.44 -13.18 -15.40
CA PRO A 66 15.95 -13.11 -14.03
C PRO A 66 14.77 -14.08 -13.86
N ARG A 67 14.66 -14.68 -12.68
CA ARG A 67 13.51 -15.54 -12.39
C ARG A 67 12.28 -14.65 -12.27
N ARG A 68 11.11 -15.20 -12.60
CA ARG A 68 9.87 -14.58 -12.14
C ARG A 68 9.80 -14.71 -10.62
N PRO A 69 9.30 -13.69 -9.91
CA PRO A 69 8.98 -13.84 -8.49
C PRO A 69 8.14 -15.09 -8.24
N LEU A 70 8.32 -15.71 -7.08
CA LEU A 70 7.57 -16.91 -6.72
C LEU A 70 6.06 -16.69 -6.76
N ASN A 71 5.30 -17.78 -6.88
CA ASN A 71 3.84 -17.71 -6.84
C ASN A 71 3.37 -17.05 -5.51
N PRO A 72 2.20 -16.39 -5.49
CA PRO A 72 1.71 -15.69 -4.30
C PRO A 72 1.63 -16.57 -3.04
N GLN A 73 1.23 -17.83 -3.19
CA GLN A 73 1.10 -18.78 -2.08
C GLN A 73 2.43 -19.06 -1.38
N VAL A 74 3.49 -19.33 -2.15
CA VAL A 74 4.83 -19.58 -1.63
C VAL A 74 5.40 -18.29 -1.03
N ARG A 75 5.18 -17.13 -1.65
CA ARG A 75 5.61 -15.84 -1.09
C ARG A 75 4.96 -15.56 0.27
N VAL A 76 3.65 -15.75 0.40
CA VAL A 76 2.95 -15.58 1.68
C VAL A 76 3.54 -16.47 2.77
N ARG A 77 3.85 -17.74 2.44
CA ARG A 77 4.48 -18.68 3.39
C ARG A 77 5.91 -18.29 3.74
N LEU A 78 6.75 -18.00 2.76
CA LEU A 78 8.15 -17.62 2.99
C LEU A 78 8.26 -16.30 3.78
N GLY A 79 7.40 -15.34 3.47
CA GLY A 79 7.45 -14.03 4.08
C GLY A 79 7.20 -14.02 5.59
N THR A 80 6.45 -14.98 6.13
CA THR A 80 6.26 -15.07 7.58
C THR A 80 7.54 -15.44 8.33
N PHE A 81 8.52 -16.06 7.66
CA PHE A 81 9.82 -16.36 8.24
C PHE A 81 10.76 -15.16 8.17
N LEU A 82 10.71 -14.39 7.08
CA LEU A 82 11.47 -13.14 6.97
C LEU A 82 11.12 -12.14 8.09
N LEU A 83 9.84 -12.11 8.52
CA LEU A 83 9.38 -11.28 9.64
C LEU A 83 9.93 -11.67 11.02
N ARG A 84 10.62 -12.80 11.15
CA ARG A 84 11.18 -13.27 12.42
C ARG A 84 12.56 -12.69 12.71
N SER A 85 13.29 -12.34 11.66
CA SER A 85 14.67 -11.87 11.75
C SER A 85 14.74 -10.35 11.89
N ARG A 86 15.58 -9.90 12.82
CA ARG A 86 15.92 -8.49 12.97
C ARG A 86 16.96 -8.04 11.95
N LEU A 87 17.78 -8.94 11.40
CA LEU A 87 18.70 -8.59 10.31
C LEU A 87 17.97 -8.05 9.08
N THR A 88 16.72 -8.45 8.82
CA THR A 88 15.92 -7.89 7.72
C THR A 88 15.59 -6.40 7.86
N LEU A 89 15.85 -5.82 9.04
CA LEU A 89 15.57 -4.42 9.38
C LEU A 89 16.78 -3.50 9.25
N VAL A 90 17.98 -4.07 9.16
CA VAL A 90 19.25 -3.34 9.22
C VAL A 90 20.19 -3.81 8.11
N GLY A 91 21.27 -3.05 7.89
CA GLY A 91 22.33 -3.46 6.97
C GLY A 91 21.86 -3.69 5.52
N PRO A 92 22.41 -4.69 4.81
CA PRO A 92 22.16 -4.92 3.39
C PRO A 92 20.79 -5.52 3.07
N LEU A 93 20.10 -6.12 4.05
CA LEU A 93 18.82 -6.81 3.83
C LEU A 93 17.59 -5.89 3.96
N ALA A 94 17.73 -4.73 4.60
CA ALA A 94 16.63 -3.75 4.73
C ALA A 94 16.05 -3.28 3.39
N PRO A 95 16.85 -2.93 2.36
CA PRO A 95 16.35 -2.66 1.02
C PRO A 95 15.56 -3.82 0.41
N ASP A 96 15.97 -5.06 0.67
CA ASP A 96 15.35 -6.27 0.11
C ASP A 96 13.99 -6.54 0.74
N LEU A 97 13.85 -6.31 2.05
CA LEU A 97 12.57 -6.37 2.75
C LEU A 97 11.57 -5.34 2.17
N ILE A 98 12.03 -4.12 1.91
CA ILE A 98 11.18 -3.10 1.28
C ILE A 98 10.85 -3.44 -0.16
N GLU A 99 11.79 -3.98 -0.93
CA GLU A 99 11.51 -4.46 -2.28
C GLU A 99 10.46 -5.58 -2.28
N ALA A 100 10.58 -6.54 -1.36
CA ALA A 100 9.63 -7.63 -1.16
C ALA A 100 8.25 -7.10 -0.78
N ALA A 101 8.19 -6.10 0.09
CA ALA A 101 6.95 -5.42 0.46
C ALA A 101 6.28 -4.75 -0.73
N VAL A 102 7.00 -3.91 -1.47
CA VAL A 102 6.47 -3.18 -2.64
C VAL A 102 6.03 -4.14 -3.74
N LEU A 103 6.79 -5.22 -3.98
CA LEU A 103 6.42 -6.27 -4.93
C LEU A 103 5.14 -7.01 -4.54
N SER A 104 4.93 -7.21 -3.23
CA SER A 104 3.73 -7.86 -2.71
C SER A 104 2.49 -6.97 -2.85
N LEU A 105 2.63 -5.65 -2.69
CA LEU A 105 1.56 -4.68 -2.91
C LEU A 105 1.20 -4.55 -4.40
N ARG A 106 2.18 -4.51 -5.31
CA ARG A 106 1.95 -4.41 -6.77
C ARG A 106 1.17 -5.56 -7.39
N ALA A 107 1.16 -6.73 -6.75
CA ALA A 107 0.44 -7.89 -7.25
C ALA A 107 -1.09 -7.68 -7.29
N VAL A 108 -1.59 -6.67 -6.57
CA VAL A 108 -2.98 -6.22 -6.61
C VAL A 108 -3.27 -5.40 -7.88
N SER A 109 -2.28 -4.65 -8.36
CA SER A 109 -2.41 -3.69 -9.46
C SER A 109 -2.46 -4.30 -10.86
N SER A 110 -1.78 -5.44 -11.05
CA SER A 110 -1.54 -6.07 -12.36
C SER A 110 -2.77 -6.68 -13.07
N GLN A 111 -3.99 -6.46 -12.60
CA GLN A 111 -5.22 -6.97 -13.22
C GLN A 111 -5.94 -5.94 -14.11
N ASN A 112 -5.65 -4.64 -13.97
CA ASN A 112 -6.28 -3.61 -14.80
C ASN A 112 -5.73 -3.54 -16.25
N GLU A 113 -4.62 -4.21 -16.55
CA GLU A 113 -4.01 -4.20 -17.89
C GLU A 113 -4.52 -5.31 -18.83
N THR A 114 -5.36 -6.24 -18.37
CA THR A 114 -5.82 -7.39 -19.18
C THR A 114 -7.09 -7.17 -20.01
N VAL A 115 -7.53 -5.93 -20.22
CA VAL A 115 -8.63 -5.60 -21.14
C VAL A 115 -8.19 -4.55 -22.16
N ALA A 116 -7.30 -4.95 -23.08
CA ALA A 116 -7.18 -4.30 -24.38
C ALA A 116 -6.85 -5.39 -25.42
N PRO A 117 -7.72 -5.64 -26.41
CA PRO A 117 -7.37 -6.53 -27.50
C PRO A 117 -6.28 -5.86 -28.34
N ALA A 118 -5.24 -6.63 -28.65
CA ALA A 118 -4.20 -6.23 -29.58
C ALA A 118 -4.82 -5.90 -30.94
N VAL A 119 -4.84 -4.61 -31.29
CA VAL A 119 -4.90 -4.17 -32.69
C VAL A 119 -3.60 -3.44 -32.95
N ALA A 120 -2.87 -3.98 -33.92
CA ALA A 120 -1.55 -3.55 -34.31
C ALA A 120 -1.55 -2.20 -35.04
N ALA A 121 -0.42 -1.52 -34.84
CA ALA A 121 0.35 -0.77 -35.83
C ALA A 121 -0.10 0.64 -36.29
N ALA A 122 0.94 1.48 -36.29
CA ALA A 122 1.19 2.66 -37.13
C ALA A 122 0.50 3.98 -36.75
N ALA A 123 1.20 4.78 -35.92
CA ALA A 123 1.25 6.23 -36.11
C ALA A 123 2.49 6.82 -35.39
N THR A 124 3.51 7.15 -36.18
CA THR A 124 4.59 8.09 -35.84
C THR A 124 4.02 9.46 -35.46
N PRO A 125 4.54 10.16 -34.44
CA PRO A 125 4.32 11.59 -34.30
C PRO A 125 5.48 12.36 -34.95
N THR A 126 5.15 13.10 -35.99
CA THR A 126 5.94 14.21 -36.53
C THR A 126 6.06 15.31 -35.49
N ALA A 127 7.28 15.61 -35.05
CA ALA A 127 7.62 16.83 -34.33
C ALA A 127 8.48 17.72 -35.23
N THR A 128 7.88 18.79 -35.74
CA THR A 128 8.55 19.92 -36.38
C THR A 128 8.95 20.95 -35.32
N SER A 129 10.25 21.15 -35.12
CA SER A 129 10.80 22.49 -34.86
C SER A 129 12.30 22.51 -35.17
N ALA A 130 12.67 23.45 -36.02
CA ALA A 130 14.01 23.66 -36.54
C ALA A 130 14.90 24.43 -35.55
N THR A 131 16.20 24.13 -35.50
CA THR A 131 17.27 24.98 -36.05
C THR A 131 18.69 24.47 -35.70
N ASN A 132 19.46 24.21 -36.76
CA ASN A 132 20.90 24.38 -36.99
C ASN A 132 21.93 24.14 -35.87
N ALA A 133 22.84 23.17 -36.08
CA ALA A 133 24.29 23.42 -36.24
C ALA A 133 25.10 22.16 -36.64
N ALA A 134 25.79 22.30 -37.78
CA ALA A 134 27.11 21.77 -38.19
C ALA A 134 27.55 20.30 -37.94
N CYS A 135 27.75 19.65 -39.09
CA CYS A 135 28.54 18.47 -39.45
C CYS A 135 29.84 18.17 -38.66
N THR A 136 30.09 16.88 -38.42
CA THR A 136 31.26 16.14 -38.97
C THR A 136 31.08 14.63 -38.74
N ALA A 137 31.30 13.85 -39.79
CA ALA A 137 31.06 12.41 -39.86
C ALA A 137 32.33 11.62 -39.51
N ALA A 138 32.16 10.49 -38.80
CA ALA A 138 33.15 9.43 -38.66
C ALA A 138 32.48 8.06 -38.94
N PRO A 139 33.12 7.15 -39.69
CA PRO A 139 32.52 5.88 -40.08
C PRO A 139 32.62 4.81 -38.97
N PRO A 140 31.72 3.82 -38.92
CA PRO A 140 31.71 2.78 -37.91
C PRO A 140 32.74 1.66 -38.21
N PRO A 141 33.23 0.94 -37.18
CA PRO A 141 34.20 -0.15 -37.33
C PRO A 141 33.56 -1.47 -37.84
N PRO A 142 34.36 -2.37 -38.45
CA PRO A 142 33.86 -3.63 -39.00
C PRO A 142 33.58 -4.71 -37.93
N PRO A 143 32.71 -5.70 -38.24
CA PRO A 143 32.32 -6.77 -37.31
C PRO A 143 33.40 -7.87 -37.15
N PRO A 144 33.41 -8.60 -36.02
CA PRO A 144 34.37 -9.67 -35.77
C PRO A 144 34.06 -10.98 -36.52
N PRO A 145 35.07 -11.83 -36.78
CA PRO A 145 34.92 -13.05 -37.58
C PRO A 145 34.39 -14.26 -36.78
N ILE A 146 33.64 -15.10 -37.50
CA ILE A 146 33.12 -16.41 -37.11
C ILE A 146 34.25 -17.45 -37.13
N PRO A 147 34.36 -18.37 -36.15
CA PRO A 147 35.10 -19.61 -36.32
C PRO A 147 34.18 -20.80 -36.68
N ASN A 148 34.59 -21.53 -37.72
CA ASN A 148 34.01 -22.79 -38.18
C ASN A 148 34.20 -23.96 -37.20
N PRO A 149 33.39 -25.03 -37.32
CA PRO A 149 33.38 -26.18 -36.41
C PRO A 149 34.37 -27.26 -36.85
N SER A 150 35.01 -27.93 -35.90
CA SER A 150 35.79 -29.16 -36.12
C SER A 150 35.31 -30.30 -35.22
N MET A 151 35.07 -31.44 -35.85
CA MET A 151 34.63 -32.73 -35.30
C MET A 151 35.65 -33.40 -34.37
N CYS A 152 35.15 -34.33 -33.53
CA CYS A 152 35.62 -35.71 -33.29
C CYS A 152 34.98 -36.23 -31.98
N THR A 153 33.95 -37.09 -32.03
CA THR A 153 33.94 -38.57 -32.01
C THR A 153 34.10 -39.26 -30.64
N ALA A 154 33.09 -40.10 -30.36
CA ALA A 154 33.08 -41.40 -29.66
C ALA A 154 33.43 -41.48 -28.15
N HIS A 155 32.46 -41.93 -27.34
CA HIS A 155 32.44 -43.32 -26.84
C HIS A 155 31.13 -43.65 -26.10
N ALA A 156 30.51 -44.75 -26.51
CA ALA A 156 29.47 -45.46 -25.77
C ALA A 156 30.13 -46.47 -24.81
N ASN A 157 29.54 -46.69 -23.62
CA ASN A 157 29.10 -48.02 -23.16
C ASN A 157 28.63 -48.04 -21.69
N ASN A 158 27.63 -48.91 -21.51
CA ASN A 158 27.28 -49.72 -20.31
C ASN A 158 26.41 -49.13 -19.18
N CYS A 159 25.14 -49.54 -19.23
CA CYS A 159 24.33 -49.94 -18.07
C CYS A 159 24.89 -51.24 -17.43
N PRO A 160 24.41 -51.65 -16.24
CA PRO A 160 23.22 -52.50 -16.23
C PRO A 160 22.18 -52.21 -15.13
N SER A 161 20.99 -52.70 -15.43
CA SER A 161 19.77 -52.82 -14.63
C SER A 161 19.91 -53.81 -13.46
N ALA A 162 19.12 -53.60 -12.40
CA ALA A 162 18.52 -54.68 -11.62
C ALA A 162 17.16 -54.25 -11.02
N ALA A 163 16.11 -54.95 -11.44
CA ALA A 163 14.83 -55.13 -10.74
C ALA A 163 15.03 -56.10 -9.54
N SER A 164 14.18 -56.30 -8.52
CA SER A 164 12.74 -56.63 -8.52
C SER A 164 12.28 -56.86 -7.05
N ALA A 165 10.97 -57.07 -6.88
CA ALA A 165 10.22 -57.69 -5.75
C ALA A 165 9.69 -56.71 -4.67
N ALA A 166 8.41 -56.61 -4.28
CA ALA A 166 7.11 -57.34 -4.37
C ALA A 166 6.54 -57.62 -2.94
N LEU A 167 5.20 -57.75 -2.86
CA LEU A 167 4.27 -58.03 -1.73
C LEU A 167 3.75 -56.80 -0.95
N GLU A 168 2.46 -56.41 -1.06
CA GLU A 168 1.17 -57.03 -0.63
C GLU A 168 0.83 -56.82 0.86
N GLN A 169 -0.21 -56.02 1.15
CA GLN A 169 -1.46 -56.46 1.80
C GLN A 169 -2.45 -55.29 2.06
N GLN A 170 -3.71 -55.53 1.70
CA GLN A 170 -4.93 -54.80 2.09
C GLN A 170 -5.39 -55.26 3.50
N GLN A 171 -6.08 -54.43 4.31
CA GLN A 171 -7.55 -54.30 4.33
C GLN A 171 -8.11 -53.58 5.58
N GLN A 172 -9.11 -52.72 5.30
CA GLN A 172 -10.35 -52.38 6.05
C GLN A 172 -10.34 -51.63 7.40
N GLN A 173 -10.89 -50.41 7.32
CA GLN A 173 -11.74 -49.78 8.34
C GLN A 173 -13.22 -49.90 7.93
N GLN A 174 -14.08 -50.20 8.89
CA GLN A 174 -15.53 -50.06 8.80
C GLN A 174 -16.02 -49.48 10.13
N THR A 175 -16.64 -48.29 10.10
CA THR A 175 -17.69 -47.91 11.06
C THR A 175 -18.65 -46.92 10.39
N SER A 176 -19.90 -47.36 10.37
CA SER A 176 -21.18 -46.69 10.18
C SER A 176 -21.32 -45.26 10.73
N ALA A 177 -22.20 -44.45 10.11
CA ALA A 177 -23.48 -44.07 10.72
C ALA A 177 -24.28 -42.99 9.93
N ILE A 178 -25.56 -43.32 9.70
CA ILE A 178 -26.79 -42.52 9.79
C ILE A 178 -27.35 -41.81 8.54
N SER A 179 -28.56 -42.30 8.24
CA SER A 179 -29.61 -41.96 7.28
C SER A 179 -30.55 -40.85 7.75
N ALA A 180 -31.28 -40.22 6.82
CA ALA A 180 -32.73 -39.84 6.89
C ALA A 180 -33.07 -38.93 5.68
N THR A 181 -33.77 -39.42 4.63
CA THR A 181 -35.25 -39.38 4.38
C THR A 181 -35.84 -37.96 4.27
N ASN A 182 -36.81 -37.59 3.43
CA ASN A 182 -37.56 -38.14 2.30
C ASN A 182 -38.46 -36.97 1.84
N ALA A 183 -38.73 -36.80 0.54
CA ALA A 183 -40.01 -36.26 0.05
C ALA A 183 -40.17 -36.57 -1.45
N THR A 184 -41.25 -37.27 -1.77
CA THR A 184 -41.71 -37.74 -3.08
C THR A 184 -42.85 -36.86 -3.63
N ASP A 185 -43.12 -37.07 -4.92
CA ASP A 185 -44.24 -36.65 -5.77
C ASP A 185 -44.05 -35.32 -6.54
N SER A 186 -44.30 -35.22 -7.85
CA SER A 186 -44.87 -36.13 -8.86
C SER A 186 -44.55 -35.64 -10.28
N SER A 187 -44.69 -36.54 -11.25
CA SER A 187 -44.25 -36.50 -12.65
C SER A 187 -45.12 -35.70 -13.63
N SER A 188 -44.49 -35.08 -14.63
CA SER A 188 -44.91 -35.19 -16.05
C SER A 188 -43.77 -34.78 -17.00
N ASP A 189 -43.55 -35.63 -18.01
CA ASP A 189 -42.55 -35.60 -19.08
C ASP A 189 -42.33 -34.25 -19.78
N GLN A 190 -41.07 -33.94 -20.12
CA GLN A 190 -40.60 -34.00 -21.51
C GLN A 190 -39.07 -33.86 -21.60
N THR A 191 -38.54 -34.71 -22.48
CA THR A 191 -37.17 -34.88 -22.97
C THR A 191 -36.42 -33.58 -23.31
N GLU A 192 -35.21 -33.41 -22.75
CA GLU A 192 -34.06 -32.76 -23.42
C GLU A 192 -32.75 -33.04 -22.65
N SER A 193 -31.74 -33.57 -23.34
CA SER A 193 -30.39 -33.84 -22.82
C SER A 193 -29.63 -32.55 -22.50
N PRO A 194 -29.00 -32.39 -21.31
CA PRO A 194 -28.07 -31.29 -21.10
C PRO A 194 -26.64 -31.70 -21.49
N GLY A 195 -26.17 -31.08 -22.57
CA GLY A 195 -24.76 -31.07 -22.95
C GLY A 195 -23.88 -30.34 -21.92
N ALA A 196 -22.62 -30.75 -21.90
CA ALA A 196 -21.57 -30.43 -20.94
C ALA A 196 -21.06 -28.96 -20.96
N THR A 197 -21.91 -27.98 -20.64
CA THR A 197 -21.52 -26.54 -20.66
C THR A 197 -21.70 -25.77 -19.35
N ALA A 198 -22.29 -26.38 -18.30
CA ALA A 198 -22.49 -25.69 -17.01
C ALA A 198 -21.27 -25.76 -16.05
N ALA A 199 -20.37 -26.73 -16.23
CA ALA A 199 -19.22 -26.94 -15.33
C ALA A 199 -18.07 -25.93 -15.53
N SER A 200 -17.95 -25.31 -16.71
CA SER A 200 -16.85 -24.37 -16.98
C SER A 200 -17.03 -23.00 -16.32
N ASN A 201 -18.28 -22.55 -16.15
CA ASN A 201 -18.57 -21.24 -15.54
C ASN A 201 -18.45 -21.25 -14.01
N GLN A 202 -18.83 -22.34 -13.33
CA GLN A 202 -18.59 -22.48 -11.88
C GLN A 202 -17.08 -22.60 -11.56
N GLN A 203 -16.32 -23.31 -12.40
CA GLN A 203 -14.87 -23.48 -12.21
C GLN A 203 -14.10 -22.17 -12.47
N ARG A 204 -14.54 -21.34 -13.42
CA ARG A 204 -13.93 -20.03 -13.72
C ARG A 204 -14.21 -18.99 -12.62
N CYS A 205 -15.39 -19.03 -11.99
CA CYS A 205 -15.74 -18.18 -10.85
C CYS A 205 -14.97 -18.58 -9.58
N GLY A 206 -14.78 -19.88 -9.33
CA GLY A 206 -13.96 -20.36 -8.21
C GLY A 206 -12.47 -19.99 -8.33
N GLN A 207 -11.92 -20.02 -9.55
CA GLN A 207 -10.53 -19.64 -9.82
C GLN A 207 -10.28 -18.13 -9.64
N SER A 208 -11.24 -17.28 -10.00
CA SER A 208 -11.10 -15.82 -9.82
C SER A 208 -11.18 -15.42 -8.33
N VAL A 209 -12.06 -16.05 -7.55
CA VAL A 209 -12.18 -15.81 -6.10
C VAL A 209 -10.94 -16.31 -5.35
N ALA A 210 -10.46 -17.53 -5.65
CA ALA A 210 -9.23 -18.06 -5.04
C ALA A 210 -8.01 -17.17 -5.34
N SER A 211 -7.91 -16.63 -6.56
CA SER A 211 -6.88 -15.68 -6.96
C SER A 211 -6.95 -14.38 -6.14
N ARG A 212 -8.16 -13.82 -5.92
CA ARG A 212 -8.33 -12.60 -5.10
C ARG A 212 -7.96 -12.81 -3.63
N ILE A 213 -8.32 -13.95 -3.04
CA ILE A 213 -7.93 -14.29 -1.66
C ILE A 213 -6.41 -14.34 -1.54
N GLN A 214 -5.73 -14.96 -2.50
CA GLN A 214 -4.26 -15.03 -2.51
C GLN A 214 -3.62 -13.65 -2.68
N GLN A 215 -4.15 -12.79 -3.56
CA GLN A 215 -3.69 -11.41 -3.73
C GLN A 215 -3.88 -10.58 -2.46
N ARG A 216 -5.02 -10.71 -1.78
CA ARG A 216 -5.26 -10.04 -0.51
C ARG A 216 -4.26 -10.47 0.56
N ARG A 217 -4.02 -11.77 0.70
CA ARG A 217 -2.99 -12.29 1.63
C ARG A 217 -1.60 -11.78 1.30
N LEU A 218 -1.27 -11.66 0.02
CA LEU A 218 0.00 -11.11 -0.42
C LEU A 218 0.10 -9.61 -0.12
N ALA A 219 -0.96 -8.83 -0.34
CA ALA A 219 -1.01 -7.43 0.06
C ALA A 219 -0.85 -7.27 1.58
N GLU A 220 -1.56 -8.08 2.37
CA GLU A 220 -1.43 -8.10 3.83
C GLU A 220 -0.01 -8.44 4.28
N LEU A 221 0.67 -9.39 3.61
CA LEU A 221 2.07 -9.68 3.84
C LEU A 221 2.96 -8.46 3.55
N GLY A 222 2.74 -7.77 2.43
CA GLY A 222 3.46 -6.54 2.09
C GLY A 222 3.30 -5.46 3.16
N LEU A 223 2.08 -5.25 3.65
CA LEU A 223 1.79 -4.33 4.75
C LEU A 223 2.44 -4.79 6.07
N ASN A 224 2.51 -6.11 6.33
CA ASN A 224 3.20 -6.64 7.51
C ASN A 224 4.70 -6.37 7.47
N PHE A 225 5.36 -6.52 6.32
CA PHE A 225 6.77 -6.15 6.16
C PHE A 225 6.99 -4.68 6.46
N LEU A 226 6.15 -3.80 5.91
CA LEU A 226 6.25 -2.36 6.14
C LEU A 226 6.01 -1.97 7.60
N ASN A 227 5.02 -2.59 8.25
CA ASN A 227 4.77 -2.37 9.66
C ASN A 227 5.92 -2.89 10.54
N HIS A 228 6.41 -4.10 10.28
CA HIS A 228 7.55 -4.66 10.97
C HIS A 228 8.79 -3.76 10.86
N PHE A 229 9.03 -3.24 9.66
CA PHE A 229 10.10 -2.30 9.40
C PHE A 229 9.93 -0.99 10.19
N LEU A 230 8.73 -0.41 10.23
CA LEU A 230 8.45 0.78 11.03
C LEU A 230 8.61 0.53 12.54
N ASP A 231 8.11 -0.58 13.05
CA ASP A 231 8.11 -0.87 14.50
C ASP A 231 9.50 -1.15 15.04
N ASN A 232 10.40 -1.72 14.22
CA ASN A 232 11.65 -2.29 14.72
C ASN A 232 12.93 -1.68 14.13
N ALA A 233 12.88 -0.98 12.98
CA ALA A 233 14.09 -0.36 12.42
C ALA A 233 14.50 0.86 13.26
N ILE A 234 15.76 0.86 13.73
CA ILE A 234 16.37 1.94 14.51
C ILE A 234 16.60 3.19 13.63
N SER A 235 17.01 2.97 12.38
CA SER A 235 17.20 4.02 11.37
C SER A 235 16.77 3.50 10.02
N ILE A 236 16.03 4.32 9.26
CA ILE A 236 15.61 3.97 7.92
C ILE A 236 16.40 4.83 6.93
N PRO A 237 17.16 4.24 5.99
CA PRO A 237 17.78 5.01 4.93
C PRO A 237 16.71 5.75 4.11
N THR A 238 16.94 7.02 3.80
CA THR A 238 15.98 7.85 3.06
C THR A 238 15.56 7.23 1.72
N THR A 239 16.50 6.60 1.00
CA THR A 239 16.22 5.90 -0.28
C THR A 239 15.25 4.73 -0.10
N THR A 240 15.38 3.99 1.00
CA THR A 240 14.52 2.87 1.38
C THR A 240 13.13 3.37 1.79
N SER A 241 13.06 4.44 2.60
CA SER A 241 11.79 5.09 2.97
C SER A 241 11.02 5.62 1.77
N ILE A 242 11.71 6.32 0.85
CA ILE A 242 11.11 6.83 -0.40
C ILE A 242 10.52 5.69 -1.25
N ARG A 243 11.21 4.55 -1.34
CA ARG A 243 10.72 3.39 -2.09
C ARG A 243 9.47 2.79 -1.44
N ALA A 244 9.45 2.66 -0.12
CA ALA A 244 8.27 2.21 0.63
C ALA A 244 7.08 3.18 0.44
N LEU A 245 7.32 4.49 0.56
CA LEU A 245 6.33 5.54 0.34
C LEU A 245 5.71 5.47 -1.06
N ARG A 246 6.53 5.35 -2.12
CA ARG A 246 6.02 5.21 -3.49
C ARG A 246 5.15 3.96 -3.67
N GLY A 247 5.57 2.83 -3.11
CA GLY A 247 4.79 1.59 -3.16
C GLY A 247 3.46 1.71 -2.43
N LEU A 248 3.46 2.29 -1.22
CA LEU A 248 2.25 2.56 -0.44
C LEU A 248 1.31 3.52 -1.14
N ILE A 249 1.81 4.66 -1.65
CA ILE A 249 1.01 5.66 -2.38
C ILE A 249 0.32 5.01 -3.57
N ASN A 250 1.05 4.24 -4.38
CA ASN A 250 0.45 3.55 -5.52
C ASN A 250 -0.65 2.59 -5.07
N PHE A 251 -0.43 1.83 -3.99
CA PHE A 251 -1.41 0.87 -3.48
C PHE A 251 -2.65 1.53 -2.86
N VAL A 252 -2.50 2.56 -2.02
CA VAL A 252 -3.64 3.16 -1.30
C VAL A 252 -4.55 3.96 -2.20
N TYR A 253 -4.01 4.58 -3.26
CA TYR A 253 -4.81 5.33 -4.23
C TYR A 253 -5.22 4.51 -5.45
N GLU A 254 -4.89 3.22 -5.47
CA GLU A 254 -5.30 2.38 -6.57
C GLU A 254 -6.82 2.22 -6.62
N ASN A 255 -7.39 2.33 -7.82
CA ASN A 255 -8.80 2.06 -8.03
C ASN A 255 -9.00 0.54 -8.19
N THR A 256 -9.11 -0.16 -7.06
CA THR A 256 -9.32 -1.61 -6.98
C THR A 256 -10.73 -1.93 -6.47
N SER A 257 -11.19 -3.17 -6.71
CA SER A 257 -12.43 -3.70 -6.12
C SER A 257 -12.49 -3.53 -4.60
N ASP A 258 -13.72 -3.52 -4.08
CA ASP A 258 -14.02 -3.37 -2.64
C ASP A 258 -13.38 -4.46 -1.75
N ASP A 259 -12.94 -5.58 -2.35
CA ASP A 259 -12.29 -6.69 -1.65
C ASP A 259 -11.01 -6.29 -0.89
N PHE A 260 -10.39 -5.18 -1.28
CA PHE A 260 -9.12 -4.68 -0.72
C PHE A 260 -9.30 -3.48 0.21
N VAL A 261 -10.54 -3.05 0.51
CA VAL A 261 -10.81 -1.90 1.38
C VAL A 261 -10.09 -2.01 2.73
N PRO A 262 -10.14 -3.14 3.48
CA PRO A 262 -9.44 -3.24 4.77
C PRO A 262 -7.92 -3.11 4.63
N SER A 263 -7.34 -3.72 3.59
CA SER A 263 -5.90 -3.65 3.33
C SER A 263 -5.48 -2.23 2.93
N ARG A 264 -6.27 -1.53 2.11
CA ARG A 264 -6.01 -0.13 1.72
C ARG A 264 -6.18 0.84 2.90
N ALA A 265 -7.17 0.62 3.76
CA ALA A 265 -7.35 1.40 4.99
C ALA A 265 -6.12 1.27 5.91
N ARG A 266 -5.62 0.04 6.10
CA ARG A 266 -4.34 -0.19 6.80
C ARG A 266 -3.15 0.44 6.06
N GLY A 267 -3.17 0.43 4.73
CA GLY A 267 -2.18 1.14 3.91
C GLY A 267 -2.12 2.64 4.20
N PHE A 268 -3.26 3.32 4.37
CA PHE A 268 -3.29 4.74 4.77
C PHE A 268 -2.72 4.97 6.18
N GLU A 269 -2.96 4.05 7.11
CA GLU A 269 -2.35 4.09 8.45
C GLU A 269 -0.82 4.01 8.37
N LEU A 270 -0.27 3.03 7.63
CA LEU A 270 1.18 2.91 7.44
C LEU A 270 1.76 4.09 6.65
N LEU A 271 1.06 4.58 5.62
CA LEU A 271 1.45 5.76 4.85
C LEU A 271 1.64 6.97 5.77
N SER A 272 0.70 7.19 6.69
CA SER A 272 0.80 8.29 7.66
C SER A 272 2.03 8.19 8.55
N ARG A 273 2.43 6.97 8.94
CA ARG A 273 3.61 6.72 9.79
C ARG A 273 4.92 6.91 9.03
N PHE A 274 5.01 6.46 7.77
CA PHE A 274 6.17 6.73 6.92
C PHE A 274 6.32 8.23 6.63
N LEU A 275 5.23 8.91 6.26
CA LEU A 275 5.25 10.35 6.01
C LEU A 275 5.60 11.15 7.27
N ALA A 276 5.21 10.67 8.45
CA ALA A 276 5.59 11.30 9.72
C ALA A 276 7.10 11.19 10.02
N ARG A 277 7.76 10.10 9.59
CA ARG A 277 9.23 9.93 9.72
C ARG A 277 10.00 10.72 8.68
N GLU A 278 9.48 10.84 7.47
CA GLU A 278 10.10 11.57 6.35
C GLU A 278 9.21 12.75 5.89
N PRO A 279 9.04 13.80 6.73
CA PRO A 279 8.17 14.93 6.39
C PRO A 279 8.65 15.66 5.14
N ASP A 280 9.96 15.62 4.87
CA ASP A 280 10.59 16.16 3.68
C ASP A 280 10.01 15.61 2.38
N TYR A 281 9.57 14.35 2.36
CA TYR A 281 8.92 13.77 1.19
C TYR A 281 7.63 14.52 0.85
N LEU A 282 6.80 14.76 1.87
CA LEU A 282 5.53 15.46 1.73
C LEU A 282 5.72 16.94 1.42
N LEU A 283 6.73 17.58 2.04
CA LEU A 283 7.00 19.00 1.84
C LEU A 283 7.61 19.32 0.47
N LYS A 284 8.27 18.34 -0.17
CA LYS A 284 8.82 18.45 -1.54
C LYS A 284 7.82 18.07 -2.62
N ASP A 285 6.84 17.23 -2.33
CA ASP A 285 5.75 16.87 -3.24
C ASP A 285 4.44 17.61 -2.86
N PRO A 286 4.19 18.80 -3.44
CA PRO A 286 3.00 19.59 -3.08
C PRO A 286 1.68 18.92 -3.50
N GLY A 287 1.69 17.89 -4.35
CA GLY A 287 0.47 17.21 -4.82
C GLY A 287 -0.07 16.19 -3.82
N GLN A 288 0.77 15.65 -2.94
CA GLN A 288 0.39 14.52 -2.08
C GLN A 288 -0.60 14.91 -0.98
N LEU A 289 -0.47 16.11 -0.38
CA LEU A 289 -1.41 16.56 0.66
C LEU A 289 -2.80 16.90 0.11
N PRO A 290 -2.95 17.69 -0.98
CA PRO A 290 -4.25 17.88 -1.64
C PRO A 290 -4.93 16.56 -2.00
N ARG A 291 -4.16 15.60 -2.54
CA ARG A 291 -4.69 14.28 -2.91
C ARG A 291 -5.27 13.52 -1.71
N LEU A 292 -4.70 13.62 -0.51
CA LEU A 292 -5.28 13.04 0.71
C LEU A 292 -6.61 13.71 1.09
N PHE A 293 -6.72 15.03 0.92
CA PHE A 293 -7.97 15.75 1.14
C PHE A 293 -9.04 15.40 0.11
N ASP A 294 -8.67 15.18 -1.15
CA ASP A 294 -9.60 14.76 -2.22
C ASP A 294 -10.31 13.45 -1.88
N VAL A 295 -9.58 12.47 -1.33
CA VAL A 295 -10.13 11.17 -0.88
C VAL A 295 -11.31 11.32 0.10
N LEU A 296 -11.34 12.37 0.92
CA LEU A 296 -12.44 12.60 1.87
C LEU A 296 -13.77 12.87 1.17
N SER A 297 -13.71 13.46 -0.03
CA SER A 297 -14.87 13.88 -0.82
C SER A 297 -15.21 12.92 -1.96
N GLU A 298 -14.34 11.95 -2.27
CA GLU A 298 -14.58 10.94 -3.31
C GLU A 298 -15.76 10.02 -2.96
N ASP A 299 -16.42 9.43 -3.97
CA ASP A 299 -17.46 8.43 -3.74
C ASP A 299 -16.84 7.02 -3.59
N ILE A 300 -16.20 6.80 -2.44
CA ILE A 300 -15.51 5.55 -2.09
C ILE A 300 -16.00 5.03 -0.74
N ALA A 301 -15.61 3.79 -0.42
CA ALA A 301 -15.94 3.15 0.86
C ALA A 301 -15.60 4.07 2.07
N PRO A 302 -16.52 4.20 3.04
CA PRO A 302 -16.36 5.14 4.17
C PRO A 302 -15.15 4.81 5.04
N ASP A 303 -14.74 3.55 5.11
CA ASP A 303 -13.54 3.10 5.82
C ASP A 303 -12.27 3.72 5.23
N LEU A 304 -12.19 3.88 3.91
CA LEU A 304 -11.06 4.52 3.24
C LEU A 304 -11.03 6.01 3.53
N LYS A 305 -12.19 6.68 3.50
CA LYS A 305 -12.30 8.10 3.89
C LYS A 305 -11.84 8.31 5.33
N THR A 306 -12.29 7.43 6.22
CA THR A 306 -11.94 7.46 7.64
C THR A 306 -10.43 7.24 7.82
N ALA A 307 -9.85 6.27 7.13
CA ALA A 307 -8.41 6.01 7.18
C ALA A 307 -7.58 7.19 6.63
N ALA A 308 -8.02 7.82 5.53
CA ALA A 308 -7.40 9.04 5.00
C ALA A 308 -7.52 10.23 5.97
N ALA A 309 -8.67 10.39 6.64
CA ALA A 309 -8.85 11.41 7.67
C ALA A 309 -7.90 11.19 8.87
N HIS A 310 -7.73 9.94 9.32
CA HIS A 310 -6.74 9.61 10.36
C HIS A 310 -5.31 9.86 9.90
N CYS A 311 -4.99 9.57 8.64
CA CYS A 311 -3.71 9.90 8.04
C CYS A 311 -3.44 11.42 8.13
N LEU A 312 -4.38 12.24 7.66
CA LEU A 312 -4.28 13.71 7.73
C LEU A 312 -4.13 14.22 9.17
N ARG A 313 -4.91 13.72 10.12
CA ARG A 313 -4.77 14.12 11.54
C ARG A 313 -3.38 13.82 12.10
N ARG A 314 -2.78 12.68 11.76
CA ARG A 314 -1.39 12.38 12.15
C ARG A 314 -0.42 13.36 11.51
N LEU A 315 -0.59 13.67 10.23
CA LEU A 315 0.25 14.64 9.52
C LEU A 315 0.15 16.04 10.12
N ALA A 316 -1.01 16.44 10.64
CA ALA A 316 -1.16 17.72 11.34
C ALA A 316 -0.21 17.80 12.55
N VAL A 317 -0.15 16.74 13.35
CA VAL A 317 0.77 16.65 14.50
C VAL A 317 2.24 16.67 14.03
N THR A 318 2.56 15.93 12.96
CA THR A 318 3.91 15.97 12.36
C THR A 318 4.30 17.39 11.93
N PHE A 319 3.39 18.13 11.30
CA PHE A 319 3.65 19.50 10.85
C PHE A 319 3.74 20.48 12.00
N GLN A 320 2.95 20.32 13.06
CA GLN A 320 3.10 21.09 14.28
C GLN A 320 4.50 20.91 14.88
N GLU A 321 4.99 19.67 14.97
CA GLU A 321 6.33 19.39 15.48
C GLU A 321 7.42 19.95 14.55
N ALA A 322 7.28 19.80 13.24
CA ALA A 322 8.19 20.41 12.26
C ALA A 322 8.21 21.95 12.37
N GLN A 323 7.06 22.58 12.66
CA GLN A 323 6.96 24.02 12.90
C GLN A 323 7.69 24.42 14.19
N ARG A 324 7.49 23.66 15.28
CA ARG A 324 8.18 23.85 16.57
C ARG A 324 9.70 23.75 16.40
N LEU A 325 10.16 22.84 15.55
CA LEU A 325 11.56 22.65 15.20
C LEU A 325 12.07 23.62 14.12
N ASN A 326 11.26 24.61 13.71
CA ASN A 326 11.64 25.64 12.73
C ASN A 326 12.06 25.08 11.36
N HIS A 327 11.46 23.95 10.94
CA HIS A 327 11.81 23.24 9.71
C HIS A 327 11.65 24.14 8.46
N PRO A 328 12.73 24.41 7.68
CA PRO A 328 12.70 25.39 6.59
C PRO A 328 11.66 25.10 5.50
N ALA A 329 11.55 23.84 5.07
CA ALA A 329 10.66 23.42 3.99
C ALA A 329 9.16 23.65 4.30
N LEU A 330 8.77 23.70 5.59
CA LEU A 330 7.38 23.89 5.97
C LEU A 330 6.93 25.34 5.78
N ARG A 331 7.80 26.33 6.02
CA ARG A 331 7.44 27.76 5.98
C ARG A 331 6.84 28.19 4.65
N SER A 332 7.44 27.74 3.54
CA SER A 332 6.94 28.02 2.18
C SER A 332 5.62 27.31 1.85
N GLN A 333 5.24 26.29 2.62
CA GLN A 333 4.03 25.50 2.41
C GLN A 333 2.86 26.00 3.26
N LEU A 334 3.08 26.71 4.37
CA LEU A 334 2.01 27.19 5.25
C LEU A 334 0.96 28.02 4.50
N VAL A 335 1.37 29.01 3.69
CA VAL A 335 0.40 29.82 2.93
C VAL A 335 -0.42 28.99 1.93
N LYS A 336 0.18 27.97 1.32
CA LYS A 336 -0.53 27.06 0.40
C LYS A 336 -1.48 26.15 1.16
N LEU A 337 -1.05 25.69 2.34
CA LEU A 337 -1.87 24.88 3.24
C LEU A 337 -3.08 25.68 3.72
N GLU A 338 -2.91 26.93 4.14
CA GLU A 338 -4.03 27.81 4.51
C GLU A 338 -5.12 27.82 3.43
N ARG A 339 -4.73 28.07 2.17
CA ARG A 339 -5.65 28.05 1.04
C ARG A 339 -6.35 26.68 0.88
N LEU A 340 -5.59 25.59 0.96
CA LEU A 340 -6.14 24.24 0.88
C LEU A 340 -7.19 23.97 1.98
N LEU A 341 -6.97 24.47 3.20
CA LEU A 341 -7.92 24.32 4.30
C LEU A 341 -9.22 25.11 4.05
N TYR A 342 -9.12 26.33 3.50
CA TYR A 342 -10.29 27.10 3.09
C TYR A 342 -11.09 26.38 2.00
N GLU A 343 -10.43 25.88 0.96
CA GLU A 343 -11.08 25.12 -0.11
C GLU A 343 -11.81 23.88 0.43
N ASN A 344 -11.25 23.20 1.44
CA ASN A 344 -11.89 22.05 2.07
C ASN A 344 -13.06 22.41 2.99
N MET A 345 -13.05 23.60 3.59
CA MET A 345 -14.17 24.12 4.39
C MET A 345 -15.42 24.48 3.58
N GLU A 346 -15.27 24.70 2.27
CA GLU A 346 -16.38 24.95 1.37
C GLU A 346 -17.04 23.67 0.84
N ARG A 347 -16.40 22.51 1.01
CA ARG A 347 -16.93 21.23 0.50
C ARG A 347 -18.21 20.82 1.22
N SER A 348 -19.11 20.17 0.48
CA SER A 348 -20.38 19.66 1.00
C SER A 348 -20.18 18.51 2.00
N ASP A 349 -19.12 17.71 1.82
CA ASP A 349 -18.76 16.61 2.69
C ASP A 349 -18.31 17.09 4.09
N PRO A 350 -19.01 16.69 5.17
CA PRO A 350 -18.68 17.14 6.52
C PRO A 350 -17.32 16.65 7.03
N LEU A 351 -16.84 15.49 6.58
CA LEU A 351 -15.56 14.95 7.03
C LEU A 351 -14.40 15.81 6.51
N SER A 352 -14.51 16.31 5.28
CA SER A 352 -13.56 17.24 4.68
C SER A 352 -13.42 18.54 5.50
N ARG A 353 -14.56 19.13 5.88
CA ARG A 353 -14.61 20.32 6.75
C ARG A 353 -14.06 20.02 8.15
N LEU A 354 -14.45 18.89 8.75
CA LEU A 354 -13.97 18.48 10.06
C LEU A 354 -12.44 18.34 10.10
N VAL A 355 -11.86 17.66 9.11
CA VAL A 355 -10.40 17.50 9.03
C VAL A 355 -9.72 18.84 8.79
N ALA A 356 -10.29 19.74 7.97
CA ALA A 356 -9.73 21.07 7.75
C ALA A 356 -9.66 21.90 9.05
N VAL A 357 -10.72 21.87 9.87
CA VAL A 357 -10.76 22.53 11.19
C VAL A 357 -9.71 21.95 12.13
N ASN A 358 -9.60 20.62 12.20
CA ASN A 358 -8.58 19.95 13.02
C ASN A 358 -7.16 20.38 12.60
N PHE A 359 -6.86 20.32 11.30
CA PHE A 359 -5.56 20.68 10.74
C PHE A 359 -5.20 22.14 11.06
N ALA A 360 -6.16 23.06 10.89
CA ALA A 360 -6.01 24.47 11.22
C ALA A 360 -5.73 24.69 12.72
N GLY A 361 -6.48 24.00 13.58
CA GLY A 361 -6.35 24.11 15.03
C GLY A 361 -5.02 23.59 15.58
N VAL A 362 -4.42 22.59 14.93
CA VAL A 362 -3.18 21.94 15.38
C VAL A 362 -1.92 22.67 14.91
N ILE A 363 -1.87 23.12 13.65
CA ILE A 363 -0.63 23.65 13.05
C ILE A 363 -0.43 25.13 13.33
N TYR A 364 -1.50 25.92 13.25
CA TYR A 364 -1.37 27.37 13.31
C TYR A 364 -1.45 27.88 14.74
N PRO A 365 -0.61 28.87 15.11
CA PRO A 365 -0.60 29.44 16.45
C PRO A 365 -1.84 30.29 16.72
N PRO A 366 -2.25 30.50 17.98
CA PRO A 366 -3.49 31.19 18.35
C PRO A 366 -3.70 32.56 17.70
N ASP A 367 -2.63 33.30 17.44
CA ASP A 367 -2.59 34.63 16.81
C ASP A 367 -2.64 34.60 15.27
N HIS A 368 -2.68 33.43 14.64
CA HIS A 368 -2.79 33.30 13.19
C HIS A 368 -4.22 33.58 12.68
N ILE A 369 -4.47 34.84 12.36
CA ILE A 369 -5.78 35.41 12.04
C ILE A 369 -6.59 34.60 11.00
N PRO A 370 -6.07 34.24 9.80
CA PRO A 370 -6.86 33.55 8.78
C PRO A 370 -7.48 32.23 9.29
N THR A 371 -6.66 31.38 9.92
CA THR A 371 -7.14 30.10 10.44
C THR A 371 -8.12 30.24 11.59
N ARG A 372 -8.10 31.35 12.33
CA ARG A 372 -9.12 31.62 13.35
C ARG A 372 -10.46 31.95 12.74
N TYR A 373 -10.50 32.68 11.62
CA TYR A 373 -11.74 32.86 10.88
C TYR A 373 -12.32 31.55 10.37
N LEU A 374 -11.46 30.68 9.85
CA LEU A 374 -11.86 29.34 9.42
C LEU A 374 -12.53 28.55 10.56
N ILE A 375 -11.91 28.51 11.74
CA ILE A 375 -12.45 27.78 12.89
C ILE A 375 -13.71 28.47 13.44
N LEU A 376 -13.78 29.82 13.46
CA LEU A 376 -14.99 30.56 13.84
C LEU A 376 -16.16 30.16 12.93
N GLN A 377 -15.97 30.17 11.62
CA GLN A 377 -17.01 29.75 10.67
C GLN A 377 -17.51 28.32 10.95
N ALA A 378 -16.61 27.42 11.35
CA ALA A 378 -16.95 26.05 11.70
C ALA A 378 -17.77 25.88 12.99
N LEU A 379 -17.78 26.87 13.91
CA LEU A 379 -18.69 26.85 15.06
C LEU A 379 -20.16 26.88 14.64
N GLY A 380 -20.45 27.48 13.48
CA GLY A 380 -21.76 27.50 12.87
C GLY A 380 -22.01 26.45 11.79
N ASP A 381 -21.17 25.41 11.71
CA ASP A 381 -21.34 24.36 10.70
C ASP A 381 -22.68 23.63 10.85
N LYS A 382 -23.21 23.08 9.75
CA LYS A 382 -24.45 22.28 9.74
C LYS A 382 -24.27 20.93 10.45
N ASP A 383 -23.08 20.32 10.38
CA ASP A 383 -22.75 19.05 11.02
C ASP A 383 -22.25 19.26 12.47
N ALA A 384 -22.86 18.55 13.42
CA ALA A 384 -22.53 18.69 14.84
C ALA A 384 -21.09 18.29 15.20
N ARG A 385 -20.49 17.36 14.46
CA ARG A 385 -19.11 16.90 14.68
C ARG A 385 -18.11 17.97 14.27
N VAL A 386 -18.40 18.71 13.19
CA VAL A 386 -17.57 19.86 12.77
C VAL A 386 -17.65 20.96 13.84
N ARG A 387 -18.85 21.27 14.34
CA ARG A 387 -19.01 22.23 15.45
C ARG A 387 -18.26 21.81 16.72
N ALA A 388 -18.30 20.52 17.06
CA ALA A 388 -17.57 19.98 18.21
C ALA A 388 -16.04 20.11 18.04
N GLU A 389 -15.51 19.80 16.86
CA GLU A 389 -14.09 19.97 16.54
C GLU A 389 -13.67 21.45 16.64
N ALA A 390 -14.50 22.36 16.13
CA ALA A 390 -14.25 23.80 16.24
C ALA A 390 -14.22 24.27 17.70
N ARG A 391 -15.14 23.80 18.55
CA ARG A 391 -15.13 24.09 19.99
C ARG A 391 -13.87 23.58 20.67
N ASN A 392 -13.42 22.38 20.33
CA ASN A 392 -12.18 21.82 20.84
C ASN A 392 -10.98 22.69 20.43
N ALA A 393 -10.91 23.11 19.16
CA ALA A 393 -9.86 24.00 18.67
C ALA A 393 -9.87 25.38 19.35
N PHE A 394 -11.03 25.89 19.79
CA PHE A 394 -11.14 27.13 20.56
C PHE A 394 -10.87 26.97 22.06
N SER A 395 -10.86 25.74 22.60
CA SER A 395 -10.65 25.52 24.04
C SER A 395 -9.32 26.09 24.54
N ILE A 396 -8.32 26.24 23.66
CA ILE A 396 -7.03 26.88 23.98
C ILE A 396 -7.19 28.32 24.49
N PHE A 397 -8.21 29.04 24.06
CA PHE A 397 -8.48 30.41 24.50
C PHE A 397 -9.18 30.49 25.86
N LEU A 398 -9.64 29.34 26.38
CA LEU A 398 -10.13 29.23 27.75
C LEU A 398 -8.98 29.03 28.75
N ASP A 399 -7.75 28.79 28.28
CA ASP A 399 -6.57 28.77 29.14
C ASP A 399 -6.36 30.18 29.74
N PRO A 400 -6.34 30.33 31.08
CA PRO A 400 -6.14 31.61 31.73
C PRO A 400 -4.88 32.36 31.26
N ASN A 401 -3.81 31.64 30.91
CA ASN A 401 -2.57 32.25 30.40
C ASN A 401 -2.79 32.88 29.03
N VAL A 402 -3.47 32.16 28.12
CA VAL A 402 -3.79 32.65 26.77
C VAL A 402 -4.81 33.79 26.85
N ALA A 403 -5.82 33.67 27.72
CA ALA A 403 -6.79 34.73 27.97
C ALA A 403 -6.10 36.01 28.49
N ASN A 404 -5.18 35.89 29.45
CA ASN A 404 -4.36 37.00 29.90
C ASN A 404 -3.52 37.59 28.76
N ASP A 405 -2.87 36.75 27.95
CA ASP A 405 -2.08 37.20 26.81
C ASP A 405 -2.92 37.93 25.75
N ILE A 406 -4.19 37.58 25.57
CA ILE A 406 -5.13 38.34 24.73
C ILE A 406 -5.41 39.71 25.36
N VAL A 407 -5.76 39.75 26.66
CA VAL A 407 -6.10 41.00 27.37
C VAL A 407 -4.93 41.99 27.36
N TYR A 408 -3.70 41.49 27.53
CA TYR A 408 -2.48 42.30 27.46
C TYR A 408 -1.98 42.53 26.02
N GLY A 409 -2.73 42.09 24.99
CA GLY A 409 -2.43 42.33 23.59
C GLY A 409 -1.22 41.57 23.03
N ARG A 410 -0.73 40.54 23.72
CA ARG A 410 0.36 39.65 23.27
C ARG A 410 -0.13 38.66 22.22
N VAL A 411 -1.38 38.21 22.32
CA VAL A 411 -2.07 37.42 21.29
C VAL A 411 -3.10 38.31 20.62
N LYS A 412 -2.95 38.55 19.31
CA LYS A 412 -3.93 39.31 18.54
C LYS A 412 -5.03 38.37 18.07
N LEU A 413 -6.25 38.66 18.50
CA LEU A 413 -7.43 38.03 17.93
C LEU A 413 -7.86 38.74 16.64
N PRO A 414 -8.54 38.03 15.74
CA PRO A 414 -9.10 38.66 14.56
C PRO A 414 -10.08 39.79 14.91
N SER A 415 -10.02 40.91 14.20
CA SER A 415 -11.01 41.97 14.34
C SER A 415 -12.36 41.49 13.83
N PHE A 416 -13.44 41.70 14.58
CA PHE A 416 -14.79 41.34 14.12
C PHE A 416 -15.17 42.07 12.81
N VAL A 417 -14.71 43.30 12.62
CA VAL A 417 -14.96 44.06 11.39
C VAL A 417 -14.17 43.46 10.22
N GLU A 418 -12.91 43.10 10.47
CA GLU A 418 -12.10 42.40 9.47
C GLU A 418 -12.62 40.99 9.22
N PHE A 419 -13.25 40.31 10.17
CA PHE A 419 -13.86 38.99 9.98
C PHE A 419 -14.94 39.05 8.91
N VAL A 420 -15.90 39.93 9.16
CA VAL A 420 -17.05 40.14 8.29
C VAL A 420 -16.56 40.57 6.90
N ASN A 421 -15.47 41.34 6.81
CA ASN A 421 -14.91 41.80 5.55
C ASN A 421 -13.95 40.79 4.86
N HIS A 422 -13.17 40.00 5.59
CA HIS A 422 -12.24 38.99 5.08
C HIS A 422 -13.04 37.89 4.36
N ASP A 423 -14.20 37.56 4.91
CA ASP A 423 -15.14 36.65 4.27
C ASP A 423 -15.62 37.22 2.93
N THR A 424 -15.95 38.52 2.81
CA THR A 424 -16.37 39.13 1.53
C THR A 424 -15.32 39.09 0.40
N GLN A 425 -14.03 39.04 0.72
CA GLN A 425 -12.96 39.02 -0.29
C GLN A 425 -12.69 37.61 -0.84
N HIS A 426 -12.84 36.57 -0.02
CA HIS A 426 -12.80 35.17 -0.44
C HIS A 426 -14.16 34.69 -1.01
N SER A 427 -15.26 35.29 -0.55
CA SER A 427 -16.67 35.10 -0.98
C SER A 427 -16.99 35.62 -2.39
N ARG A 428 -16.00 36.00 -3.23
CA ARG A 428 -16.27 36.42 -4.62
C ARG A 428 -17.04 35.39 -5.47
N LYS A 429 -17.31 34.18 -4.94
CA LYS A 429 -18.22 33.18 -5.54
C LYS A 429 -19.54 32.92 -4.79
N ASN A 430 -19.80 33.50 -3.61
CA ASN A 430 -21.11 33.35 -2.96
C ASN A 430 -21.40 34.47 -1.95
N PRO A 431 -22.24 35.48 -2.29
CA PRO A 431 -22.54 36.63 -1.42
C PRO A 431 -23.45 36.27 -0.23
N PHE A 432 -23.84 35.00 -0.11
CA PHE A 432 -24.56 34.45 1.02
C PHE A 432 -23.69 33.39 1.69
N ILE A 433 -22.74 33.83 2.53
CA ILE A 433 -22.45 33.04 3.73
C ILE A 433 -23.80 32.93 4.43
N ASP A 434 -24.36 31.71 4.49
CA ASP A 434 -25.59 31.43 5.23
C ASP A 434 -25.47 32.15 6.58
N VAL A 435 -26.27 33.20 6.81
CA VAL A 435 -26.26 33.99 8.04
C VAL A 435 -26.39 33.05 9.26
N GLU A 436 -27.01 31.89 9.07
CA GLU A 436 -27.05 30.76 9.99
C GLU A 436 -25.69 30.32 10.53
N ARG A 437 -24.61 30.36 9.74
CA ARG A 437 -23.24 30.00 10.18
C ARG A 437 -22.64 31.05 11.12
N LEU A 438 -23.11 32.30 11.07
CA LEU A 438 -22.63 33.37 11.95
C LEU A 438 -23.40 33.42 13.29
N ILE A 439 -24.62 32.86 13.36
CA ILE A 439 -25.43 32.87 14.59
C ILE A 439 -24.70 32.18 15.76
N PRO A 440 -24.13 30.97 15.61
CA PRO A 440 -23.40 30.32 16.70
C PRO A 440 -22.09 31.03 17.06
N VAL A 441 -21.48 31.76 16.12
CA VAL A 441 -20.29 32.58 16.38
C VAL A 441 -20.64 33.72 17.33
N VAL A 442 -21.74 34.43 17.05
CA VAL A 442 -22.23 35.51 17.91
C VAL A 442 -22.64 34.97 19.29
N GLN A 443 -23.23 33.77 19.36
CA GLN A 443 -23.55 33.11 20.63
C GLN A 443 -22.33 32.64 21.42
N PHE A 444 -21.22 32.29 20.76
CA PHE A 444 -19.98 31.90 21.42
C PHE A 444 -19.20 33.10 21.98
N ILE A 445 -19.29 34.25 21.29
CA ILE A 445 -18.64 35.49 21.72
C ILE A 445 -19.36 36.14 22.91
N ARG A 446 -20.68 35.93 23.03
CA ARG A 446 -21.49 36.34 24.18
C ARG A 446 -21.36 35.36 25.34
#